data_AF-A0A075APP1-F1
#
_entry.id   AF-A0A075APP1-F1
#
_cell.length_a   1.000
_cell.length_b   1.000
_cell.length_c   1.000
_cell.angle_alpha   90.00
_cell.angle_beta   90.00
_cell.angle_gamma   90.00
#
_symmetry.space_group_name_H-M   'P 1'
#
loop_
_entity.id
_entity.type
_entity.pdbx_description
1 polymer ?
#
loop_
_entity_poly.entity_id
_entity_poly.type
_entity_poly.pdbx_seq_one_letter_code
_entity_poly.pdbx_strand_id
1 'polypeptide(L)'
;MESLIQKAIKRNPDDEIEGSFDGVGTTLYYACPQSLKPGTWLEDSVTILILFSTRRRSEQQNCKYPKTYTFNSFFYGFYRDDGFQKCKRFTIRDKKADIFSYDIILFPVHLSSHWCMSAANFIEKRFEYYDSLGGSDRGHLDLMRDYLENEHLDKKGTPIDFSLWKKHVNVNNPHQHNGYDCGVFSLMYAKCISEQKAFDFSQKDMDYFRKRIAYEILSFKLLD
;
A
#
# COMPACT_ATOMS: atom_id res chain seq x y z
N MET A 1 17.36 -13.03 -11.30
CA MET A 1 15.92 -12.78 -11.12
C MET A 1 15.09 -13.99 -11.56
N GLU A 2 15.08 -14.34 -12.84
CA GLU A 2 14.16 -15.36 -13.38
C GLU A 2 14.31 -16.76 -12.78
N SER A 3 15.53 -17.23 -12.51
CA SER A 3 15.75 -18.57 -11.94
C SER A 3 15.14 -18.75 -10.54
N LEU A 4 15.08 -17.68 -9.73
CA LEU A 4 14.50 -17.71 -8.39
C LEU A 4 12.98 -17.81 -8.46
N ILE A 5 12.36 -16.98 -9.31
CA ILE A 5 10.91 -16.98 -9.55
C ILE A 5 10.45 -18.34 -10.11
N GLN A 6 11.18 -18.89 -11.08
CA GLN A 6 10.85 -20.20 -11.66
C GLN A 6 10.91 -21.34 -10.66
N LYS A 7 11.81 -21.27 -9.67
CA LYS A 7 11.85 -22.24 -8.56
C LYS A 7 10.64 -22.07 -7.63
N ALA A 8 10.29 -20.83 -7.28
CA ALA A 8 9.17 -20.55 -6.39
C ALA A 8 7.81 -20.97 -6.97
N ILE A 9 7.62 -20.85 -8.29
CA ILE A 9 6.38 -21.27 -8.98
C ILE A 9 6.11 -22.77 -8.86
N LYS A 10 7.16 -23.60 -8.70
CA LYS A 10 7.05 -25.07 -8.63
C LYS A 10 6.81 -25.62 -7.23
N ARG A 11 6.78 -24.74 -6.21
CA ARG A 11 6.61 -25.14 -4.81
C ARG A 11 5.14 -25.31 -4.47
N ASN A 12 4.85 -26.08 -3.43
CA ASN A 12 3.50 -26.18 -2.91
C ASN A 12 3.10 -24.79 -2.34
N PRO A 13 1.94 -24.21 -2.74
CA PRO A 13 1.51 -22.89 -2.25
C PRO A 13 1.48 -22.77 -0.73
N ASP A 14 1.21 -23.87 -0.02
CA ASP A 14 1.10 -23.92 1.45
C ASP A 14 2.45 -24.11 2.15
N ASP A 15 3.54 -24.31 1.40
CA ASP A 15 4.88 -24.37 1.98
C ASP A 15 5.31 -22.97 2.45
N GLU A 16 6.01 -22.92 3.58
CA GLU A 16 6.52 -21.68 4.15
C GLU A 16 7.82 -21.21 3.48
N ILE A 17 7.97 -19.89 3.43
CA ILE A 17 9.18 -19.17 3.06
C ILE A 17 9.55 -18.29 4.24
N GLU A 18 10.70 -18.56 4.83
CA GLU A 18 11.26 -17.74 5.89
C GLU A 18 12.36 -16.83 5.34
N GLY A 19 12.38 -15.59 5.82
CA GLY A 19 13.46 -14.65 5.55
C GLY A 19 13.36 -13.42 6.42
N SER A 20 14.04 -12.35 6.02
CA SER A 20 14.11 -11.13 6.83
C SER A 20 14.09 -9.89 5.95
N PHE A 21 13.02 -9.10 6.07
CA PHE A 21 12.92 -7.78 5.45
C PHE A 21 13.51 -6.73 6.40
N ASP A 22 14.60 -6.11 5.98
CA ASP A 22 15.30 -5.05 6.74
C ASP A 22 15.56 -5.44 8.22
N GLY A 23 15.89 -6.72 8.49
CA GLY A 23 16.17 -7.21 9.84
C GLY A 23 14.95 -7.67 10.64
N VAL A 24 13.74 -7.71 10.06
CA VAL A 24 12.56 -8.34 10.69
C VAL A 24 12.25 -9.68 10.05
N GLY A 25 12.32 -10.72 10.87
CA GLY A 25 11.90 -12.07 10.51
C GLY A 25 10.49 -12.06 9.96
N THR A 26 10.33 -12.62 8.76
CA THR A 26 9.09 -12.64 8.00
C THR A 26 8.86 -14.05 7.50
N THR A 27 7.71 -14.62 7.83
CA THR A 27 7.23 -15.90 7.30
C THR A 27 6.12 -15.61 6.29
N LEU A 28 6.24 -16.19 5.11
CA LEU A 28 5.26 -16.14 4.03
C LEU A 28 4.93 -17.55 3.57
N TYR A 29 3.86 -17.69 2.79
CA TYR A 29 3.58 -18.90 2.03
C TYR A 29 3.97 -18.72 0.56
N TYR A 30 4.34 -19.80 -0.15
CA TYR A 30 4.63 -19.72 -1.59
C TYR A 30 3.46 -19.22 -2.42
N ALA A 31 2.21 -19.31 -1.94
CA ALA A 31 1.05 -18.65 -2.53
C ALA A 31 1.28 -17.16 -2.79
N CYS A 32 1.99 -16.45 -1.89
CA CYS A 32 2.29 -15.01 -1.99
C CYS A 32 3.05 -14.67 -3.29
N PRO A 33 4.30 -15.13 -3.51
CA PRO A 33 5.03 -14.86 -4.74
C PRO A 33 4.40 -15.53 -5.98
N GLN A 34 3.62 -16.61 -5.81
CA GLN A 34 2.90 -17.25 -6.92
C GLN A 34 1.74 -16.41 -7.45
N SER A 35 1.10 -15.59 -6.61
CA SER A 35 0.04 -14.66 -7.01
C SER A 35 0.52 -13.53 -7.94
N LEU A 36 1.84 -13.37 -8.07
CA LEU A 36 2.49 -12.42 -9.00
C LEU A 36 2.73 -13.01 -10.39
N LYS A 37 2.28 -14.24 -10.67
CA LYS A 37 2.28 -14.75 -12.06
C LYS A 37 1.47 -13.81 -12.96
N PRO A 38 1.80 -13.71 -14.26
CA PRO A 38 0.94 -13.01 -15.21
C PRO A 38 -0.47 -13.61 -15.21
N GLY A 39 -1.50 -12.76 -15.25
CA GLY A 39 -2.90 -13.19 -15.30
C GLY A 39 -3.55 -13.55 -13.97
N THR A 40 -2.83 -13.46 -12.83
CA THR A 40 -3.40 -13.76 -11.51
C THR A 40 -3.66 -12.50 -10.68
N TRP A 41 -4.67 -12.58 -9.82
CA TRP A 41 -4.91 -11.57 -8.79
C TRP A 41 -3.87 -11.68 -7.68
N LEU A 42 -3.49 -10.53 -7.12
CA LEU A 42 -2.54 -10.51 -6.01
C LEU A 42 -3.21 -10.97 -4.72
N GLU A 43 -2.47 -11.75 -3.94
CA GLU A 43 -2.80 -12.05 -2.55
C GLU A 43 -2.61 -10.81 -1.67
N ASP A 44 -3.41 -10.68 -0.61
CA ASP A 44 -3.27 -9.63 0.42
C ASP A 44 -1.84 -9.54 0.96
N SER A 45 -1.19 -10.70 1.14
CA SER A 45 0.16 -10.82 1.67
C SER A 45 1.22 -10.09 0.82
N VAL A 46 1.02 -9.99 -0.51
CA VAL A 46 1.89 -9.20 -1.38
C VAL A 46 1.76 -7.72 -1.04
N THR A 47 0.53 -7.23 -0.96
CA THR A 47 0.24 -5.81 -0.67
C THR A 47 0.76 -5.42 0.70
N ILE A 48 0.45 -6.23 1.73
CA ILE A 48 0.89 -6.01 3.10
C ILE A 48 2.42 -5.92 3.17
N LEU A 49 3.12 -6.87 2.54
CA LEU A 49 4.57 -6.93 2.62
C LEU A 49 5.23 -5.73 1.93
N ILE A 50 4.82 -5.40 0.70
CA ILE A 50 5.44 -4.32 -0.08
C ILE A 50 5.22 -2.97 0.59
N LEU A 51 4.04 -2.72 1.14
CA LEU A 51 3.74 -1.47 1.84
C LEU A 51 4.48 -1.36 3.17
N PHE A 52 4.54 -2.45 3.94
CA PHE A 52 5.34 -2.47 5.17
C PHE A 52 6.82 -2.22 4.89
N SER A 53 7.39 -2.86 3.86
CA SER A 53 8.76 -2.63 3.44
C SER A 53 8.98 -1.20 2.91
N THR A 54 7.98 -0.62 2.23
CA THR A 54 8.02 0.79 1.77
C THR A 54 8.12 1.75 2.95
N ARG A 55 7.27 1.56 3.97
CA ARG A 55 7.33 2.31 5.22
C ARG A 55 8.69 2.18 5.89
N ARG A 56 9.18 0.96 6.09
CA ARG A 56 10.48 0.73 6.76
C ARG A 56 11.61 1.43 6.05
N ARG A 57 11.66 1.32 4.72
CA ARG A 57 12.65 2.03 3.90
C ARG A 57 12.59 3.54 4.14
N SER A 58 11.39 4.12 4.23
CA SER A 58 11.23 5.56 4.54
C SER A 58 11.66 5.95 5.96
N GLU A 59 11.66 5.01 6.91
CA GLU A 59 12.09 5.22 8.29
C GLU A 59 13.61 5.00 8.50
N GLN A 60 14.33 4.49 7.49
CA GLN A 60 15.78 4.30 7.57
C GLN A 60 16.52 5.65 7.68
N GLN A 61 17.62 5.66 8.43
CA GLN A 61 18.49 6.83 8.51
C GLN A 61 19.03 7.19 7.13
N ASN A 62 19.01 8.49 6.79
CA ASN A 62 19.42 9.03 5.49
C ASN A 62 18.58 8.56 4.29
N CYS A 63 17.34 8.09 4.51
CA CYS A 63 16.42 7.87 3.40
C CYS A 63 16.11 9.19 2.69
N LYS A 64 16.21 9.20 1.36
CA LYS A 64 15.92 10.38 0.52
C LYS A 64 14.44 10.60 0.25
N TYR A 65 13.60 9.62 0.61
CA TYR A 65 12.15 9.65 0.35
C TYR A 65 11.40 10.17 1.58
N PRO A 66 10.24 10.82 1.39
CA PRO A 66 9.37 11.23 2.49
C PRO A 66 9.02 10.08 3.43
N LYS A 67 8.91 10.40 4.72
CA LYS A 67 8.52 9.44 5.74
C LYS A 67 7.09 9.02 5.49
N THR A 68 6.88 7.74 5.18
CA THR A 68 5.59 7.22 4.72
C THR A 68 5.04 6.19 5.69
N TYR A 69 3.86 6.45 6.25
CA TYR A 69 3.10 5.44 7.00
C TYR A 69 2.23 4.64 6.04
N THR A 70 2.02 3.36 6.33
CA THR A 70 1.14 2.49 5.53
C THR A 70 0.23 1.69 6.44
N PHE A 71 -1.08 1.77 6.20
CA PHE A 71 -2.01 0.79 6.74
C PHE A 71 -1.92 -0.53 5.99
N ASN A 72 -2.33 -1.62 6.63
CA ASN A 72 -2.55 -2.88 5.93
C ASN A 72 -3.89 -2.86 5.17
N SER A 73 -4.12 -3.84 4.30
CA SER A 73 -5.32 -3.90 3.47
C SER A 73 -6.62 -4.07 4.25
N PHE A 74 -6.57 -4.67 5.44
CA PHE A 74 -7.76 -4.91 6.25
C PHE A 74 -8.30 -3.64 6.91
N PHE A 75 -7.46 -2.63 7.14
CA PHE A 75 -7.85 -1.41 7.82
C PHE A 75 -9.08 -0.75 7.19
N TYR A 76 -9.08 -0.60 5.86
CA TYR A 76 -10.14 0.09 5.16
C TYR A 76 -11.50 -0.59 5.36
N GLY A 77 -11.55 -1.93 5.24
CA GLY A 77 -12.79 -2.69 5.45
C GLY A 77 -13.32 -2.56 6.87
N PHE A 78 -12.47 -2.71 7.88
CA PHE A 78 -12.87 -2.53 9.28
C PHE A 78 -13.37 -1.11 9.56
N TYR A 79 -12.72 -0.09 9.02
CA TYR A 79 -13.15 1.28 9.25
C TYR A 79 -14.50 1.57 8.58
N ARG A 80 -14.68 1.14 7.34
CA ARG A 80 -15.94 1.29 6.60
C ARG A 80 -17.10 0.62 7.32
N ASP A 81 -16.89 -0.59 7.82
CA ASP A 81 -17.98 -1.44 8.33
C ASP A 81 -18.24 -1.25 9.83
N ASP A 82 -17.19 -1.03 10.64
CA ASP A 82 -17.28 -0.96 12.10
C ASP A 82 -16.93 0.43 12.70
N GLY A 83 -16.38 1.34 11.90
CA GLY A 83 -16.01 2.69 12.32
C GLY A 83 -14.82 2.78 13.29
N PHE A 84 -14.62 3.98 13.83
CA PHE A 84 -13.41 4.32 14.60
C PHE A 84 -13.16 3.46 15.84
N GLN A 85 -14.22 3.05 16.57
CA GLN A 85 -14.03 2.29 17.81
C GLN A 85 -13.34 0.94 17.60
N LYS A 86 -13.54 0.30 16.44
CA LYS A 86 -12.84 -0.92 16.05
C LYS A 86 -11.39 -0.65 15.65
N CYS A 87 -11.16 0.48 14.98
CA CYS A 87 -9.86 0.83 14.41
C CYS A 87 -8.92 1.61 15.35
N LYS A 88 -9.41 2.20 16.44
CA LYS A 88 -8.62 3.07 17.35
C LYS A 88 -7.38 2.44 17.96
N ARG A 89 -7.25 1.11 17.90
CA ARG A 89 -6.09 0.35 18.41
C ARG A 89 -5.08 -0.02 17.32
N PHE A 90 -5.33 0.28 16.05
CA PHE A 90 -4.42 -0.07 14.95
C PHE A 90 -3.04 0.57 15.14
N THR A 91 -3.00 1.89 15.30
CA THR A 91 -1.77 2.68 15.55
C THR A 91 -1.11 2.35 16.89
N ILE A 92 -1.90 2.01 17.92
CA ILE A 92 -1.38 1.58 19.23
C ILE A 92 -0.63 0.25 19.09
N ARG A 93 -1.23 -0.74 18.43
CA ARG A 93 -0.65 -2.08 18.22
C ARG A 93 0.58 -2.02 17.33
N ASP A 94 0.61 -1.06 16.43
CA ASP A 94 1.75 -0.76 15.58
C ASP A 94 2.76 0.15 16.30
N LYS A 95 3.34 -0.38 17.39
CA LYS A 95 4.40 0.27 18.20
C LYS A 95 4.05 1.70 18.68
N LYS A 96 2.76 1.99 18.89
CA LYS A 96 2.27 3.34 19.23
C LYS A 96 2.70 4.40 18.20
N ALA A 97 2.59 4.06 16.92
CA ALA A 97 2.96 4.96 15.85
C ALA A 97 2.18 6.28 15.94
N ASP A 98 2.91 7.39 15.96
CA ASP A 98 2.35 8.72 15.74
C ASP A 98 2.25 8.98 14.24
N ILE A 99 1.13 8.60 13.63
CA ILE A 99 0.94 8.67 12.17
C ILE A 99 0.99 10.11 11.63
N PHE A 100 0.77 11.11 12.47
CA PHE A 100 0.88 12.53 12.12
C PHE A 100 2.32 13.04 12.07
N SER A 101 3.30 12.22 12.47
CA SER A 101 4.74 12.50 12.31
C SER A 101 5.30 12.07 10.93
N TYR A 102 4.43 11.57 10.05
CA TYR A 102 4.78 11.12 8.70
C TYR A 102 4.32 12.16 7.68
N ASP A 103 5.03 12.24 6.57
CA ASP A 103 4.75 13.15 5.48
C ASP A 103 3.60 12.65 4.60
N ILE A 104 3.46 11.32 4.51
CA ILE A 104 2.48 10.63 3.68
C ILE A 104 1.91 9.46 4.47
N ILE A 105 0.60 9.25 4.36
CA ILE A 105 -0.09 8.08 4.89
C ILE A 105 -0.78 7.37 3.73
N LEU A 106 -0.41 6.12 3.46
CA LEU A 106 -1.01 5.29 2.42
C LEU A 106 -2.10 4.38 3.01
N PHE A 107 -3.20 4.28 2.27
CA PHE A 107 -4.34 3.44 2.59
C PHE A 107 -4.70 2.54 1.40
N PRO A 108 -4.37 1.25 1.47
CA PRO A 108 -4.84 0.29 0.46
C PRO A 108 -6.35 0.14 0.59
N VAL A 109 -7.05 0.20 -0.54
CA VAL A 109 -8.50 0.06 -0.58
C VAL A 109 -8.83 -1.21 -1.36
N HIS A 110 -9.36 -2.22 -0.66
CA HIS A 110 -9.78 -3.47 -1.27
C HIS A 110 -11.31 -3.48 -1.43
N LEU A 111 -11.78 -3.38 -2.68
CA LEU A 111 -13.19 -3.36 -3.07
C LEU A 111 -13.60 -4.72 -3.64
N SER A 112 -13.77 -5.72 -2.76
CA SER A 112 -14.13 -7.13 -3.03
C SER A 112 -13.25 -7.89 -4.03
N SER A 113 -13.10 -7.39 -5.25
CA SER A 113 -12.34 -7.96 -6.36
C SER A 113 -11.50 -6.90 -7.09
N HIS A 114 -11.24 -5.76 -6.44
CA HIS A 114 -10.52 -4.64 -7.04
C HIS A 114 -9.66 -3.91 -6.01
N TRP A 115 -8.44 -3.58 -6.40
CA TRP A 115 -7.48 -2.85 -5.58
C TRP A 115 -7.36 -1.42 -6.05
N CYS A 116 -7.48 -0.49 -5.11
CA CYS A 116 -7.17 0.92 -5.30
C CYS A 116 -6.15 1.37 -4.25
N MET A 117 -5.60 2.56 -4.45
CA MET A 117 -4.70 3.20 -3.48
C MET A 117 -5.21 4.59 -3.16
N SER A 118 -5.28 4.91 -1.87
CA SER A 118 -5.49 6.28 -1.43
C SER A 118 -4.31 6.76 -0.59
N ALA A 119 -4.19 8.08 -0.48
CA ALA A 119 -3.18 8.69 0.37
C ALA A 119 -3.72 9.94 1.09
N ALA A 120 -3.25 10.17 2.32
CA ALA A 120 -3.23 11.50 2.91
C ALA A 120 -1.82 12.07 2.75
N ASN A 121 -1.68 13.10 1.92
CA ASN A 121 -0.40 13.71 1.57
C ASN A 121 -0.27 15.04 2.34
N PHE A 122 0.52 15.04 3.42
CA PHE A 122 0.71 16.22 4.27
C PHE A 122 1.61 17.26 3.61
N ILE A 123 2.48 16.84 2.68
CA ILE A 123 3.34 17.74 1.89
C ILE A 123 2.45 18.60 0.97
N GLU A 124 1.58 17.94 0.19
CA GLU A 124 0.70 18.60 -0.79
C GLU A 124 -0.63 19.09 -0.19
N LYS A 125 -0.90 18.79 1.09
CA LYS A 125 -2.15 19.08 1.82
C LYS A 125 -3.39 18.61 1.06
N ARG A 126 -3.42 17.33 0.71
CA ARG A 126 -4.55 16.74 -0.04
C ARG A 126 -4.78 15.27 0.30
N PHE A 127 -6.03 14.85 0.14
CA PHE A 127 -6.44 13.46 0.13
C PHE A 127 -6.50 12.97 -1.30
N GLU A 128 -5.86 11.85 -1.61
CA GLU A 128 -5.65 11.36 -2.97
C GLU A 128 -6.30 9.99 -3.15
N TYR A 129 -6.95 9.76 -4.30
CA TYR A 129 -7.52 8.46 -4.68
C TYR A 129 -7.06 8.08 -6.08
N TYR A 130 -6.58 6.84 -6.22
CA TYR A 130 -6.08 6.29 -7.48
C TYR A 130 -6.70 4.93 -7.75
N ASP A 131 -7.35 4.84 -8.91
CA ASP A 131 -8.03 3.65 -9.41
C ASP A 131 -7.63 3.43 -10.87
N SER A 132 -7.00 2.29 -11.14
CA SER A 132 -6.55 1.89 -12.47
C SER A 132 -7.68 1.53 -13.44
N LEU A 133 -8.91 1.33 -12.95
CA LEU A 133 -10.13 1.17 -13.76
C LEU A 133 -10.88 2.50 -13.96
N GLY A 134 -10.34 3.61 -13.46
CA GLY A 134 -10.94 4.95 -13.63
C GLY A 134 -12.21 5.19 -12.80
N GLY A 135 -12.42 4.42 -11.73
CA GLY A 135 -13.50 4.67 -10.79
C GLY A 135 -13.32 5.99 -10.01
N SER A 136 -14.44 6.53 -9.52
CA SER A 136 -14.43 7.64 -8.58
C SER A 136 -14.10 7.17 -7.16
N ASP A 137 -13.78 8.10 -6.27
CA ASP A 137 -13.45 7.75 -4.88
C ASP A 137 -14.65 7.24 -4.08
N ARG A 138 -15.90 7.44 -4.51
CA ARG A 138 -17.11 6.91 -3.84
C ARG A 138 -17.16 7.17 -2.32
N GLY A 139 -16.57 8.26 -1.82
CA GLY A 139 -16.51 8.59 -0.39
C GLY A 139 -15.32 7.98 0.37
N HIS A 140 -14.41 7.26 -0.29
CA HIS A 140 -13.18 6.73 0.32
C HIS A 140 -12.34 7.83 0.97
N LEU A 141 -12.27 9.01 0.34
CA LEU A 141 -11.49 10.12 0.89
C LEU A 141 -12.14 10.77 2.12
N ASP A 142 -13.48 10.75 2.19
CA ASP A 142 -14.19 11.25 3.37
C ASP A 142 -13.99 10.31 4.56
N LEU A 143 -14.03 8.99 4.34
CA LEU A 143 -13.73 8.00 5.37
C LEU A 143 -12.29 8.16 5.92
N MET A 144 -11.32 8.45 5.04
CA MET A 144 -9.94 8.67 5.47
C MET A 144 -9.76 9.96 6.24
N ARG A 145 -10.40 11.05 5.80
CA ARG A 145 -10.43 12.30 6.56
C ARG A 145 -11.03 12.09 7.94
N ASP A 146 -12.22 11.47 8.00
CA ASP A 146 -12.93 11.18 9.25
C ASP A 146 -12.08 10.33 10.19
N TYR A 147 -11.40 9.29 9.67
CA TYR A 147 -10.47 8.51 10.49
C TYR A 147 -9.36 9.37 11.10
N LEU A 148 -8.69 10.20 10.29
CA LEU A 148 -7.58 11.03 10.78
C LEU A 148 -8.05 12.10 11.78
N GLU A 149 -9.24 12.67 11.60
CA GLU A 149 -9.84 13.60 12.55
C GLU A 149 -10.10 12.91 13.91
N ASN A 150 -10.73 11.74 13.89
CA ASN A 150 -10.98 10.95 15.10
C ASN A 150 -9.67 10.46 15.77
N GLU A 151 -8.70 10.01 14.98
CA GLU A 151 -7.41 9.54 15.48
C GLU A 151 -6.62 10.68 16.11
N HIS A 152 -6.60 11.88 15.51
CA HIS A 152 -5.92 13.03 16.09
C HIS A 152 -6.59 13.44 17.41
N LEU A 153 -7.92 13.47 17.45
CA LEU A 153 -8.66 13.78 18.67
C LEU A 153 -8.37 12.75 19.78
N ASP A 154 -8.38 11.46 19.47
CA ASP A 154 -8.14 10.39 20.46
C ASP A 154 -6.69 10.34 20.94
N LYS A 155 -5.70 10.53 20.06
CA LYS A 155 -4.26 10.40 20.41
C LYS A 155 -3.60 11.70 20.85
N LYS A 156 -4.07 12.84 20.35
CA LYS A 156 -3.49 14.17 20.61
C LYS A 156 -4.40 15.06 21.45
N GLY A 157 -5.65 14.63 21.72
CA GLY A 157 -6.61 15.39 22.53
C GLY A 157 -7.10 16.68 21.88
N THR A 158 -6.82 16.89 20.60
CA THR A 158 -7.12 18.12 19.87
C THR A 158 -7.67 17.78 18.49
N PRO A 159 -8.55 18.60 17.91
CA PRO A 159 -8.95 18.44 16.52
C PRO A 159 -7.79 18.82 15.58
N ILE A 160 -7.67 18.10 14.47
CA ILE A 160 -6.81 18.49 13.34
C ILE A 160 -7.66 19.24 12.31
N ASP A 161 -7.11 20.31 11.74
CA ASP A 161 -7.82 21.11 10.73
C ASP A 161 -7.40 20.72 9.30
N PHE A 162 -8.34 20.14 8.56
CA PHE A 162 -8.21 19.82 7.14
C PHE A 162 -9.04 20.74 6.24
N SER A 163 -9.49 21.91 6.72
CA SER A 163 -10.33 22.86 5.97
C SER A 163 -9.70 23.30 4.63
N LEU A 164 -8.38 23.49 4.61
CA LEU A 164 -7.63 23.86 3.42
C LEU A 164 -7.22 22.66 2.54
N TRP A 165 -7.46 21.43 3.00
CA TRP A 165 -7.08 20.23 2.27
C TRP A 165 -8.06 19.90 1.16
N LYS A 166 -7.51 19.58 -0.01
CA LYS A 166 -8.31 19.27 -1.20
C LYS A 166 -8.47 17.76 -1.38
N LYS A 167 -9.51 17.35 -2.09
CA LYS A 167 -9.61 16.01 -2.67
C LYS A 167 -8.91 16.00 -4.04
N HIS A 168 -8.12 14.98 -4.29
CA HIS A 168 -7.39 14.77 -5.53
C HIS A 168 -7.74 13.39 -6.07
N VAL A 169 -8.75 13.36 -6.95
CA VAL A 169 -9.12 12.16 -7.71
C VAL A 169 -8.51 12.35 -9.09
N ASN A 170 -7.34 11.77 -9.32
CA ASN A 170 -6.64 11.94 -10.59
C ASN A 170 -7.21 10.96 -11.61
N VAL A 171 -7.84 11.45 -12.67
CA VAL A 171 -8.35 10.61 -13.78
C VAL A 171 -7.29 10.30 -14.84
N ASN A 172 -6.13 10.99 -14.78
CA ASN A 172 -5.02 10.83 -15.73
C ASN A 172 -3.92 9.91 -15.20
N ASN A 173 -4.18 9.18 -14.11
CA ASN A 173 -3.28 8.10 -13.67
C ASN A 173 -3.19 7.00 -14.75
N PRO A 174 -2.10 6.24 -14.82
CA PRO A 174 -2.01 5.07 -15.71
C PRO A 174 -3.15 4.09 -15.48
N HIS A 175 -3.88 3.70 -16.53
CA HIS A 175 -5.01 2.78 -16.45
C HIS A 175 -4.61 1.35 -16.78
N GLN A 176 -5.31 0.37 -16.19
CA GLN A 176 -5.21 -1.03 -16.57
C GLN A 176 -6.11 -1.33 -17.77
N HIS A 177 -5.69 -2.28 -18.60
CA HIS A 177 -6.46 -2.77 -19.76
C HIS A 177 -6.82 -4.26 -19.64
N ASN A 178 -6.73 -4.83 -18.44
CA ASN A 178 -7.11 -6.20 -18.15
C ASN A 178 -7.85 -6.30 -16.80
N GLY A 179 -8.25 -7.51 -16.39
CA GLY A 179 -9.02 -7.75 -15.16
C GLY A 179 -8.19 -8.21 -13.96
N TYR A 180 -6.86 -8.14 -13.99
CA TYR A 180 -6.03 -8.78 -12.95
C TYR A 180 -4.85 -7.93 -12.42
N ASP A 181 -4.53 -6.80 -13.06
CA ASP A 181 -3.39 -5.96 -12.67
C ASP A 181 -3.70 -4.86 -11.65
N CYS A 182 -4.94 -4.69 -11.21
CA CYS A 182 -5.32 -3.63 -10.26
C CYS A 182 -4.42 -3.58 -9.01
N GLY A 183 -4.06 -4.75 -8.46
CA GLY A 183 -3.13 -4.83 -7.32
C GLY A 183 -1.74 -4.32 -7.65
N VAL A 184 -1.22 -4.62 -8.85
CA VAL A 184 0.11 -4.17 -9.28
C VAL A 184 0.09 -2.67 -9.53
N PHE A 185 -0.93 -2.13 -10.20
CA PHE A 185 -1.11 -0.68 -10.37
C PHE A 185 -1.18 0.04 -9.02
N SER A 186 -1.97 -0.49 -8.07
CA SER A 186 -2.11 0.05 -6.71
C SER A 186 -0.75 0.15 -6.00
N LEU A 187 0.09 -0.89 -6.09
CA LEU A 187 1.44 -0.87 -5.52
C LEU A 187 2.38 0.10 -6.24
N MET A 188 2.25 0.25 -7.55
CA MET A 188 3.05 1.23 -8.29
C MET A 188 2.65 2.67 -7.98
N TYR A 189 1.36 2.96 -7.79
CA TYR A 189 0.91 4.26 -7.28
C TYR A 189 1.52 4.52 -5.89
N ALA A 190 1.40 3.56 -4.97
CA ALA A 190 1.99 3.67 -3.64
C ALA A 190 3.49 3.98 -3.68
N LYS A 191 4.26 3.27 -4.54
CA LYS A 191 5.69 3.56 -4.73
C LYS A 191 5.91 4.99 -5.21
N CYS A 192 5.26 5.42 -6.27
CA CYS A 192 5.45 6.77 -6.81
C CYS A 192 5.04 7.87 -5.82
N ILE A 193 3.90 7.71 -5.12
CA ILE A 193 3.45 8.65 -4.08
C ILE A 193 4.49 8.74 -2.97
N SER A 194 4.93 7.59 -2.42
CA SER A 194 5.92 7.53 -1.34
C SER A 194 7.27 8.11 -1.72
N GLU A 195 7.58 8.20 -3.01
CA GLU A 195 8.82 8.73 -3.54
C GLU A 195 8.67 10.15 -4.12
N GLN A 196 7.46 10.75 -4.07
CA GLN A 196 7.12 12.04 -4.69
C GLN A 196 7.50 12.11 -6.18
N LYS A 197 7.21 11.03 -6.91
CA LYS A 197 7.49 10.89 -8.34
C LYS A 197 6.20 10.86 -9.16
N ALA A 198 6.30 11.32 -10.40
CA ALA A 198 5.24 11.15 -11.39
C ALA A 198 4.98 9.66 -11.67
N PHE A 199 3.77 9.36 -12.14
CA PHE A 199 3.39 8.02 -12.59
C PHE A 199 3.87 7.78 -14.01
N ASP A 200 5.17 7.51 -14.16
CA ASP A 200 5.79 7.20 -15.44
C ASP A 200 5.82 5.70 -15.71
N PHE A 201 4.62 5.12 -15.83
CA PHE A 201 4.44 3.71 -16.17
C PHE A 201 3.09 3.47 -16.85
N SER A 202 2.90 2.28 -17.42
CA SER A 202 1.69 1.91 -18.14
C SER A 202 1.42 0.41 -18.06
N GLN A 203 0.31 -0.03 -18.67
CA GLN A 203 -0.05 -1.45 -18.75
C GLN A 203 1.09 -2.34 -19.33
N LYS A 204 1.92 -1.82 -20.23
CA LYS A 204 3.03 -2.59 -20.85
C LYS A 204 4.11 -3.00 -19.83
N ASP A 205 4.17 -2.31 -18.69
CA ASP A 205 5.21 -2.47 -17.69
C ASP A 205 4.79 -3.47 -16.58
N MET A 206 3.52 -3.89 -16.55
CA MET A 206 2.97 -4.73 -15.47
C MET A 206 3.65 -6.09 -15.36
N ASP A 207 3.99 -6.73 -16.48
CA ASP A 207 4.73 -8.00 -16.46
C ASP A 207 6.12 -7.85 -15.85
N TYR A 208 6.79 -6.71 -16.10
CA TYR A 208 8.06 -6.39 -15.47
C TYR A 208 7.87 -6.15 -13.98
N PHE A 209 6.89 -5.34 -13.57
CA PHE A 209 6.65 -5.06 -12.15
C PHE A 209 6.26 -6.31 -11.37
N ARG A 210 5.44 -7.19 -11.94
CA ARG A 210 5.14 -8.51 -11.37
C ARG A 210 6.39 -9.31 -11.07
N LYS A 211 7.29 -9.45 -12.05
CA LYS A 211 8.58 -10.14 -11.87
C LYS A 211 9.47 -9.44 -10.85
N ARG A 212 9.52 -8.12 -10.87
CA ARG A 212 10.30 -7.30 -9.93
C ARG A 212 9.81 -7.52 -8.49
N ILE A 213 8.51 -7.34 -8.25
CA ILE A 213 7.90 -7.54 -6.93
C ILE A 213 8.11 -8.98 -6.45
N ALA A 214 7.93 -9.98 -7.33
CA ALA A 214 8.15 -11.38 -6.97
C ALA A 214 9.61 -11.62 -6.54
N TYR A 215 10.56 -11.00 -7.24
CA TYR A 215 11.97 -11.05 -6.85
C TYR A 215 12.25 -10.31 -5.54
N GLU A 216 11.68 -9.13 -5.33
CA GLU A 216 11.81 -8.37 -4.08
C GLU A 216 11.29 -9.19 -2.88
N ILE A 217 10.15 -9.87 -3.04
CA ILE A 217 9.58 -10.81 -2.06
C ILE A 217 10.52 -11.99 -1.80
N LEU A 218 10.92 -12.70 -2.85
CA LEU A 218 11.73 -13.91 -2.72
C LEU A 218 13.17 -13.65 -2.27
N SER A 219 13.68 -12.43 -2.47
CA SER A 219 15.01 -12.00 -2.02
C SER A 219 14.97 -11.21 -0.71
N PHE A 220 13.77 -11.00 -0.14
CA PHE A 220 13.54 -10.24 1.09
C PHE A 220 14.13 -8.82 1.06
N LYS A 221 14.12 -8.18 -0.12
CA LYS A 221 14.77 -6.88 -0.34
C LYS A 221 14.05 -6.08 -1.41
N LEU A 222 13.62 -4.85 -1.06
CA LEU A 222 13.13 -3.89 -2.05
C LEU A 222 14.28 -3.38 -2.93
N LEU A 223 14.05 -3.29 -4.23
CA LEU A 223 14.98 -2.65 -5.17
C LEU A 223 14.66 -1.16 -5.25
N ASP A 224 15.68 -0.34 -5.49
CA ASP A 224 15.51 1.11 -5.71
C ASP A 224 14.78 1.44 -7.02
#